data_AF-A0A8E6EUG9-F1
#
_entry.id   AF-A0A8E6EUG9-F1
#
_cell.length_a   1.000
_cell.length_b   1.000
_cell.length_c   1.000
_cell.angle_alpha   90.00
_cell.angle_beta   90.00
_cell.angle_gamma   90.00
#
_symmetry.space_group_name_H-M   'P 1'
#
loop_
_entity.id
_entity.type
_entity.pdbx_description
1 polymer ?
#
loop_
_entity_poly.entity_id
_entity_poly.type
_entity_poly.pdbx_seq_one_letter_code
_entity_poly.pdbx_strand_id
1 'polypeptide(L)'
;MTNDVIARRLQLEAREMDTRPEQFYSARALRRAAETILSCKESIQDLWESRGDDYLQQLPGIGERIAERIAGYIRFEKTLDQLKRMTAAVPSRN
;
A
#
# COMPACT_ATOMS: atom_id res chain seq x y z
N MET A 1 5.04 7.61 1.16
CA MET A 1 4.12 7.17 0.10
C MET A 1 2.79 7.90 0.23
N THR A 2 2.21 8.42 -0.86
CA THR A 2 0.91 9.11 -0.85
C THR A 2 -0.25 8.14 -1.13
N ASN A 3 -1.48 8.49 -0.73
CA ASN A 3 -2.69 7.69 -1.00
C ASN A 3 -2.83 7.32 -2.48
N ASP A 4 -2.53 8.26 -3.39
CA ASP A 4 -2.56 8.04 -4.83
C ASP A 4 -1.60 6.92 -5.27
N VAL A 5 -0.38 6.91 -4.73
CA VAL A 5 0.60 5.85 -5.02
C VAL A 5 0.14 4.49 -4.50
N ILE A 6 -0.44 4.44 -3.29
CA ILE A 6 -0.98 3.19 -2.73
C ILE A 6 -2.10 2.65 -3.62
N ALA A 7 -3.07 3.51 -3.96
CA ALA A 7 -4.20 3.14 -4.77
C ALA A 7 -3.78 2.70 -6.18
N ARG A 8 -2.81 3.40 -6.78
CA ARG A 8 -2.27 3.03 -8.08
C ARG A 8 -1.60 1.65 -8.05
N ARG A 9 -0.85 1.31 -6.99
CA ARG A 9 -0.29 -0.04 -6.83
C ARG A 9 -1.38 -1.12 -6.74
N LEU A 10 -2.41 -0.88 -5.93
CA LEU A 10 -3.55 -1.79 -5.82
C LEU A 10 -4.27 -1.98 -7.16
N GLN A 11 -4.45 -0.91 -7.94
CA GLN A 11 -5.07 -0.97 -9.27
C GLN A 11 -4.22 -1.76 -10.27
N LEU A 12 -2.89 -1.58 -10.26
CA LEU A 12 -2.00 -2.32 -11.14
C LEU A 12 -2.06 -3.83 -10.84
N GLU A 13 -1.96 -4.20 -9.57
CA GLU A 13 -2.06 -5.59 -9.17
C GLU A 13 -3.44 -6.18 -9.47
N ALA A 14 -4.51 -5.41 -9.29
CA ALA A 14 -5.85 -5.83 -9.69
C ALA A 14 -5.97 -6.12 -11.19
N ARG A 15 -5.27 -5.35 -12.04
CA ARG A 15 -5.24 -5.59 -13.50
C ARG A 15 -4.48 -6.87 -13.82
N GLU A 16 -3.38 -7.15 -13.13
CA GLU A 16 -2.61 -8.38 -13.31
C GLU A 16 -3.42 -9.62 -12.90
N MET A 17 -4.17 -9.52 -11.79
CA MET A 17 -5.05 -10.59 -11.31
C MET A 17 -6.26 -10.84 -12.21
N ASP A 18 -6.74 -9.84 -12.95
CA ASP A 18 -7.89 -9.95 -13.86
C ASP A 18 -7.60 -10.81 -15.11
N THR A 19 -6.40 -11.38 -15.22
CA THR A 19 -6.03 -12.31 -16.29
C THR A 19 -6.54 -13.74 -16.05
N ARG A 20 -7.00 -14.06 -14.82
CA ARG A 20 -7.41 -15.41 -14.42
C ARG A 20 -8.76 -15.42 -13.68
N PRO A 21 -9.76 -16.21 -14.12
CA PRO A 21 -11.08 -16.24 -13.50
C PRO A 21 -11.10 -16.51 -11.99
N GLU A 22 -10.22 -17.39 -11.50
CA GLU A 22 -10.09 -17.72 -10.09
C GLU A 22 -9.62 -16.53 -9.22
N GLN A 23 -9.07 -15.48 -9.83
CA GLN A 23 -8.60 -14.29 -9.13
C GLN A 23 -9.53 -13.08 -9.26
N PHE A 24 -10.63 -13.17 -10.02
CA PHE A 24 -11.55 -12.05 -10.24
C PHE A 24 -12.11 -11.46 -8.93
N TYR A 25 -12.37 -12.31 -7.93
CA TYR A 25 -12.78 -11.84 -6.60
C TYR A 25 -11.70 -10.98 -5.93
N SER A 26 -10.45 -11.43 -5.95
CA SER A 26 -9.31 -10.69 -5.40
C SER A 26 -9.06 -9.39 -6.17
N ALA A 27 -9.13 -9.43 -7.50
CA ALA A 27 -9.01 -8.25 -8.36
C ALA A 27 -10.07 -7.19 -8.03
N ARG A 28 -11.33 -7.62 -7.84
CA ARG A 28 -12.42 -6.72 -7.42
C ARG A 28 -12.17 -6.12 -6.05
N ALA A 29 -11.71 -6.93 -5.09
CA ALA A 29 -11.43 -6.47 -3.73
C ALA A 29 -10.32 -5.39 -3.72
N LEU A 30 -9.27 -5.57 -4.52
CA LEU A 30 -8.20 -4.59 -4.68
C LEU A 30 -8.67 -3.28 -5.31
N ARG A 31 -9.54 -3.36 -6.33
CA ARG A 31 -10.15 -2.16 -6.94
C ARG A 31 -10.96 -1.38 -5.91
N ARG A 32 -11.77 -2.07 -5.11
CA ARG A 32 -12.55 -1.45 -4.03
C ARG A 32 -11.65 -0.81 -2.98
N ALA A 33 -10.59 -1.49 -2.55
CA ALA A 33 -9.62 -0.92 -1.63
C ALA A 33 -8.94 0.33 -2.22
N ALA A 34 -8.56 0.31 -3.50
CA ALA A 34 -7.98 1.47 -4.17
C ALA A 34 -8.93 2.68 -4.20
N GLU A 35 -10.21 2.46 -4.50
CA GLU A 35 -11.26 3.48 -4.46
C GLU A 35 -11.38 4.10 -3.05
N THR A 36 -11.42 3.25 -2.01
CA THR A 36 -11.48 3.70 -0.61
C THR A 36 -10.28 4.56 -0.25
N ILE A 37 -9.06 4.09 -0.57
CA ILE A 37 -7.82 4.82 -0.25
C ILE A 37 -7.74 6.17 -0.98
N LEU A 38 -8.20 6.25 -2.24
CA LEU A 38 -8.27 7.52 -2.98
C LEU A 38 -9.27 8.51 -2.37
N SER A 39 -10.35 8.01 -1.79
CA SER A 39 -11.38 8.84 -1.15
C SER A 39 -10.95 9.40 0.21
N CYS A 40 -9.92 8.81 0.83
CA CYS A 40 -9.40 9.27 2.11
C CYS A 40 -8.66 10.60 1.95
N LYS A 41 -9.12 11.61 2.70
CA LYS A 41 -8.48 12.94 2.76
C LYS A 41 -7.18 12.92 3.55
N GLU A 42 -7.12 12.08 4.57
CA GLU A 42 -5.97 11.94 5.45
C GLU A 42 -4.97 10.93 4.87
N SER A 43 -3.69 11.11 5.18
CA SER A 43 -2.62 10.19 4.79
C SER A 43 -2.85 8.83 5.42
N ILE A 44 -3.09 7.81 4.60
CA ILE A 44 -3.24 6.43 5.07
C ILE A 44 -1.95 5.94 5.71
N GLN A 45 -0.79 6.39 5.19
CA GLN A 45 0.48 6.07 5.81
C GLN A 45 0.53 6.57 7.26
N ASP A 46 0.18 7.83 7.50
CA ASP A 46 0.29 8.44 8.83
C ASP A 46 -0.72 7.83 9.82
N LEU A 47 -1.93 7.52 9.33
CA LEU A 47 -2.95 6.85 10.12
C LEU A 47 -2.57 5.41 10.45
N TRP A 48 -2.01 4.69 9.49
CA TRP A 48 -1.47 3.35 9.72
C TRP A 48 -0.29 3.37 10.71
N GLU A 49 0.60 4.36 10.62
CA GLU A 49 1.71 4.51 11.56
C GLU A 49 1.26 4.74 13.00
N SER A 50 0.18 5.50 13.18
CA SER A 50 -0.35 5.84 14.51
C SER A 50 -1.27 4.78 15.09
N ARG A 51 -2.00 4.01 14.26
CA ARG A 51 -3.06 3.10 14.71
C ARG A 51 -2.83 1.62 14.36
N GLY A 52 -1.80 1.31 13.56
CA GLY A 52 -1.45 -0.05 13.16
C GLY A 52 -2.35 -0.66 12.09
N ASP A 53 -2.14 -1.95 11.84
CA ASP A 53 -2.78 -2.72 10.77
C ASP A 53 -4.32 -2.82 10.97
N ASP A 54 -4.80 -2.79 12.21
CA ASP A 54 -6.24 -2.84 12.55
C ASP A 54 -7.03 -1.66 12.01
N TYR A 55 -6.40 -0.49 11.87
CA TYR A 55 -7.06 0.68 11.30
C TYR A 55 -7.42 0.46 9.83
N LEU A 56 -6.54 -0.19 9.06
CA LEU A 56 -6.78 -0.46 7.64
C LEU A 56 -8.00 -1.37 7.46
N GLN A 57 -8.21 -2.33 8.36
CA GLN A 57 -9.35 -3.26 8.30
C GLN A 57 -10.70 -2.59 8.59
N GLN A 58 -10.71 -1.42 9.23
CA GLN A 58 -11.93 -0.65 9.48
C GLN A 58 -12.39 0.13 8.25
N LEU A 59 -11.55 0.22 7.21
CA LEU A 59 -11.86 0.94 6.00
C LEU A 59 -12.76 0.10 5.07
N PRO A 60 -13.77 0.71 4.42
CA PRO A 60 -14.66 -0.01 3.51
C PRO A 60 -13.92 -0.77 2.42
N GLY A 61 -14.23 -2.06 2.25
CA GLY A 61 -13.62 -2.89 1.21
C GLY A 61 -12.18 -3.31 1.48
N ILE A 62 -11.65 -3.09 2.69
CA ILE A 62 -10.31 -3.51 3.10
C ILE A 62 -10.45 -4.58 4.20
N GLY A 63 -10.30 -5.86 3.83
CA GLY A 63 -10.17 -6.95 4.79
C GLY A 63 -8.72 -7.19 5.19
N GLU A 64 -8.50 -8.09 6.15
CA GLU A 64 -7.18 -8.49 6.69
C GLU A 64 -6.10 -8.66 5.61
N ARG A 65 -6.33 -9.50 4.61
CA ARG A 65 -5.35 -9.76 3.53
C ARG A 65 -4.98 -8.52 2.70
N ILE A 66 -5.90 -7.57 2.57
CA ILE A 66 -5.64 -6.31 1.86
C ILE A 66 -4.92 -5.34 2.79
N ALA A 67 -5.33 -5.26 4.06
CA ALA A 67 -4.65 -4.47 5.07
C ALA A 67 -3.18 -4.86 5.20
N GLU A 68 -2.89 -6.15 5.32
CA GLU A 68 -1.52 -6.69 5.35
C GLU A 68 -0.72 -6.28 4.10
N ARG A 69 -1.37 -6.30 2.93
CA ARG A 69 -0.72 -5.95 1.67
C ARG A 69 -0.39 -4.46 1.58
N ILE A 70 -1.33 -3.60 1.96
CA ILE A 70 -1.13 -2.15 2.04
C ILE A 70 -0.01 -1.82 3.03
N ALA A 71 -0.05 -2.42 4.23
CA ALA A 71 0.98 -2.27 5.23
C ALA A 71 2.35 -2.76 4.71
N GLY A 72 2.36 -3.85 3.94
CA GLY A 72 3.54 -4.34 3.23
C GLY A 72 4.16 -3.30 2.29
N TYR A 73 3.34 -2.61 1.48
CA TYR A 73 3.82 -1.54 0.60
C TYR A 73 4.44 -0.38 1.38
N ILE A 74 3.79 0.04 2.47
CA ILE A 74 4.27 1.15 3.30
C ILE A 74 5.60 0.77 3.97
N ARG A 75 5.68 -0.43 4.56
CA ARG A 75 6.92 -0.94 5.18
C ARG A 75 8.07 -1.02 4.19
N PHE A 76 7.82 -1.59 3.01
CA PHE A 76 8.85 -1.71 1.96
C PHE A 76 9.38 -0.35 1.50
N GLU A 77 8.50 0.63 1.29
CA GLU A 77 8.91 1.98 0.89
C GLU A 77 9.79 2.65 1.94
N LYS A 78 9.44 2.52 3.23
CA LYS A 78 10.25 3.02 4.34
C LYS A 78 11.64 2.40 4.38
N THR A 79 11.73 1.07 4.20
CA THR A 79 13.02 0.38 4.16
C THR A 79 13.89 0.89 3.01
N LEU A 80 13.31 1.11 1.83
CA LEU A 80 14.02 1.68 0.70
C LEU A 80 14.49 3.12 0.99
N ASP A 81 13.65 3.94 1.60
CA ASP A 81 14.01 5.31 1.97
C ASP A 81 15.12 5.34 3.03
N GLN A 82 15.09 4.42 3.99
CA GLN A 82 16.15 4.26 4.97
C GLN A 82 17.47 3.85 4.32
N LEU A 83 17.44 2.89 3.39
CA LEU A 83 18.63 2.45 2.66
C LEU A 83 19.24 3.60 1.84
N LYS A 84 18.41 4.36 1.11
CA LYS A 84 18.87 5.54 0.35
C LYS A 84 19.55 6.58 1.25
N ARG A 85 19.01 6.81 2.45
CA ARG A 85 19.60 7.73 3.43
C ARG A 85 20.95 7.22 3.93
N MET A 86 21.06 5.92 4.21
CA MET A 86 22.34 5.31 4.63
C MET A 86 23.40 5.40 3.53
N THR A 87 23.05 5.14 2.28
CA THR A 87 23.99 5.26 1.15
C THR A 87 24.37 6.71 0.86
N ALA A 88 23.45 7.66 1.06
CA ALA A 88 23.73 9.09 0.89
C ALA A 88 24.59 9.67 2.03
N ALA A 89 24.52 9.10 3.23
CA ALA A 89 25.31 9.50 4.39
C ALA A 89 26.74 8.93 4.40
N VAL A 90 27.06 8.00 3.49
CA VAL A 90 28.43 7.52 3.26
C VAL A 90 28.98 8.27 2.05
N PRO A 91 29.71 9.41 2.23
CA PRO A 91 30.44 9.98 1.12
C PRO A 91 31.47 8.95 0.66
N SER A 92 31.41 8.60 -0.63
CA SER A 92 32.41 7.78 -1.30
C SER A 92 33.81 8.26 -0.93
N ARG A 93 34.54 7.43 -0.17
CA ARG A 93 35.99 7.53 -0.10
C ARG A 93 36.55 6.74 -1.28
N ASN A 94 37.33 7.45 -2.08
CA ASN A 94 38.07 7.08 -3.30
C ASN A 94 37.32 7.26 -4.62
#